data_AF-A0A542KQE7-F1
#
_entry.id   AF-A0A542KQE7-F1
#
_cell.length_a   1.000
_cell.length_b   1.000
_cell.length_c   1.000
_cell.angle_alpha   90.00
_cell.angle_beta   90.00
_cell.angle_gamma   90.00
#
_symmetry.space_group_name_H-M   'P 1'
#
loop_
_entity.id
_entity.type
_entity.pdbx_description
1 polymer ?
#
loop_
_entity_poly.entity_id
_entity_poly.type
_entity_poly.pdbx_seq_one_letter_code
_entity_poly.pdbx_strand_id
1 'polypeptide(L)' 'MPCLALGAAYAATAARPYLHAALNPSPPLTQRAVGGGIRAMIPLQAALAARAGAGTTALLVAALAPLGRRFARTVSIT' A
#
# COMPACT_ATOMS: atom_id res chain seq x y z
N MET A 1 16.80 7.97 -6.59
CA MET A 1 16.75 6.70 -5.81
C MET A 1 15.32 6.18 -5.73
N PRO A 2 14.91 5.24 -6.59
CA PRO A 2 13.54 4.74 -6.67
C PRO A 2 13.02 4.07 -5.38
N CYS A 3 13.89 3.41 -4.60
CA CYS A 3 13.53 2.84 -3.30
C CYS A 3 12.93 3.86 -2.34
N LEU A 4 13.52 5.05 -2.27
CA LEU A 4 13.13 6.07 -1.29
C LEU A 4 11.74 6.61 -1.61
N ALA A 5 11.46 6.84 -2.90
CA ALA A 5 10.16 7.25 -3.37
C ALA A 5 9.08 6.18 -3.12
N LEU A 6 9.38 4.91 -3.38
CA LEU A 6 8.45 3.80 -3.16
C LEU A 6 8.22 3.53 -1.66
N GLY A 7 9.26 3.66 -0.84
CA GLY A 7 9.15 3.60 0.62
C GLY A 7 8.32 4.74 1.20
N ALA A 8 8.48 5.97 0.69
CA ALA A 8 7.64 7.10 1.06
C ALA A 8 6.17 6.88 0.65
N ALA A 9 5.92 6.32 -0.54
CA ALA A 9 4.58 5.97 -0.99
C ALA A 9 3.93 4.89 -0.10
N TYR A 10 4.70 3.89 0.34
CA TYR A 10 4.25 2.91 1.34
C TYR A 10 3.86 3.60 2.66
N ALA A 11 4.75 4.44 3.21
CA ALA A 11 4.47 5.16 4.45
C ALA A 11 3.22 6.04 4.34
N ALA A 12 3.05 6.77 3.22
CA ALA A 12 1.88 7.63 3.00
C ALA A 12 0.56 6.85 2.91
N THR A 13 0.59 5.61 2.43
CA THR A 13 -0.63 4.78 2.28
C THR A 13 -0.99 4.02 3.56
N ALA A 14 0.00 3.60 4.34
CA ALA A 14 -0.19 2.80 5.55
C ALA A 14 -0.35 3.66 6.82
N ALA A 15 0.38 4.77 6.96
CA ALA A 15 0.51 5.49 8.24
C ALA A 15 -0.83 6.02 8.76
N ARG A 16 -1.58 6.74 7.93
CA ARG A 16 -2.83 7.39 8.36
C ARG A 16 -3.89 6.41 8.87
N PRO A 17 -4.25 5.32 8.16
CA PRO A 17 -5.27 4.40 8.66
C PRO A 17 -4.77 3.56 9.85
N TYR A 18 -3.49 3.20 9.93
CA TYR A 18 -2.95 2.48 11.09
C TYR A 18 -2.88 3.37 12.34
N LEU A 19 -2.41 4.62 12.23
CA LEU A 19 -2.45 5.56 13.36
C LEU A 19 -3.88 5.78 13.84
N HIS A 20 -4.82 5.96 12.91
CA HIS A 20 -6.20 6.22 13.29
C HIS A 20 -6.86 5.03 13.99
N ALA A 21 -6.56 3.79 13.56
CA ALA A 21 -7.06 2.58 14.22
C ALA A 21 -6.37 2.33 15.57
N ALA A 22 -5.06 2.64 15.69
CA ALA A 22 -4.32 2.50 16.94
C ALA A 22 -4.80 3.50 18.01
N LEU A 23 -5.10 4.74 17.61
CA LEU A 23 -5.60 5.78 18.52
C LEU A 23 -7.10 5.64 18.79
N ASN A 24 -7.88 5.11 17.85
CA ASN A 24 -9.34 4.95 17.98
C ASN A 24 -9.74 3.52 17.60
N PRO A 25 -9.58 2.56 18.53
CA PRO A 25 -9.90 1.16 18.24
C PRO A 25 -11.41 1.01 18.04
N SER A 26 -11.82 0.77 16.81
CA SER A 26 -13.20 0.40 16.47
C SER A 26 -13.24 -0.54 15.27
N PRO A 27 -14.24 -1.44 15.18
CA PRO A 27 -14.36 -2.40 14.08
C PRO A 27 -14.24 -1.80 12.66
N PRO A 28 -14.92 -0.68 12.31
CA PRO A 28 -14.82 -0.12 10.97
C PRO A 28 -13.46 0.52 10.67
N LEU A 29 -12.75 1.03 11.69
CA LEU A 29 -11.43 1.64 11.50
C LEU A 29 -10.35 0.56 11.32
N THR A 30 -10.44 -0.54 12.06
CA THR A 30 -9.54 -1.69 11.88
C THR A 30 -9.72 -2.34 10.50
N GLN A 31 -10.95 -2.52 10.02
CA GLN A 31 -11.20 -3.03 8.66
C GLN A 31 -10.61 -2.11 7.57
N ARG A 32 -10.76 -0.78 7.73
CA ARG A 32 -10.14 0.19 6.81
C ARG A 32 -8.61 0.12 6.86
N ALA A 33 -8.03 -0.07 8.03
CA ALA A 33 -6.59 -0.24 8.20
C ALA A 33 -6.07 -1.52 7.54
N VAL A 34 -6.75 -2.66 7.74
CA VAL A 34 -6.41 -3.93 7.10
C VAL A 34 -6.54 -3.82 5.58
N GLY A 35 -7.66 -3.32 5.07
CA GLY A 35 -7.85 -3.11 3.63
C GLY A 35 -6.84 -2.11 3.04
N GLY A 36 -6.45 -1.09 3.80
CA GLY A 36 -5.35 -0.18 3.45
C GLY A 36 -4.00 -0.90 3.36
N GLY A 37 -3.66 -1.70 4.37
CA GLY A 37 -2.41 -2.47 4.45
C GLY A 37 -2.24 -3.48 3.31
N ILE A 38 -3.31 -4.20 2.94
CA ILE A 38 -3.30 -5.12 1.80
C ILE A 38 -2.92 -4.39 0.51
N ARG A 39 -3.47 -3.19 0.29
CA ARG A 39 -3.14 -2.37 -0.89
C ARG A 39 -1.73 -1.77 -0.81
N ALA A 40 -1.24 -1.50 0.40
CA ALA A 40 0.11 -0.99 0.64
C ALA A 40 1.21 -2.04 0.39
N MET A 41 0.88 -3.33 0.23
CA MET A 41 1.87 -4.34 -0.15
C MET A 41 2.47 -4.10 -1.54
N ILE A 42 1.71 -3.55 -2.49
CA ILE A 42 2.20 -3.28 -3.85
C ILE A 42 3.38 -2.28 -3.83
N PRO A 43 3.26 -1.07 -3.23
CA PRO A 43 4.41 -0.16 -3.14
C PRO A 43 5.55 -0.71 -2.27
N LEU A 44 5.26 -1.54 -1.25
CA LEU A 44 6.30 -2.20 -0.44
C LEU A 44 7.13 -3.18 -1.28
N GLN A 45 6.47 -4.03 -2.07
CA GLN A 45 7.13 -4.98 -2.98
C GLN A 45 7.98 -4.24 -4.02
N ALA A 46 7.45 -3.15 -4.59
CA ALA A 46 8.21 -2.31 -5.52
C ALA A 46 9.46 -1.70 -4.84
N ALA A 47 9.35 -1.20 -3.61
CA ALA A 47 10.48 -0.63 -2.87
C ALA A 47 11.58 -1.67 -2.60
N LEU A 48 11.19 -2.89 -2.23
CA LEU A 48 12.13 -4.00 -2.00
C LEU A 48 12.79 -4.48 -3.30
N ALA A 49 12.05 -4.57 -4.41
CA ALA A 49 12.60 -4.90 -5.72
C ALA A 49 13.62 -3.85 -6.19
N ALA A 50 13.31 -2.57 -6.01
CA ALA A 50 14.26 -1.49 -6.30
C ALA A 50 15.52 -1.60 -5.43
N ARG A 51 15.39 -2.04 -4.16
CA ARG A 51 16.50 -2.15 -3.21
C ARG A 51 17.43 -3.30 -3.56
N ALA A 52 16.88 -4.37 -4.14
CA ALA A 52 17.63 -5.50 -4.66
C ALA A 52 18.29 -5.23 -6.04
N GLY A 53 18.18 -4.01 -6.58
CA GLY A 53 18.74 -3.64 -7.89
C GLY A 53 17.83 -3.92 -9.09
N ALA A 54 16.63 -4.50 -8.88
CA ALA A 54 15.66 -4.81 -9.93
C ALA A 54 14.74 -3.62 -10.25
N GLY A 55 15.32 -2.55 -10.81
CA GLY A 55 14.61 -1.28 -11.05
C GLY A 55 13.42 -1.41 -12.02
N THR A 56 13.54 -2.20 -13.09
CA THR A 56 12.46 -2.42 -14.06
C THR A 56 11.29 -3.17 -13.42
N THR A 57 11.58 -4.24 -12.68
CA THR A 57 10.58 -4.99 -11.89
C THR A 57 9.88 -4.08 -10.88
N ALA A 58 10.62 -3.20 -10.20
CA ALA A 58 10.04 -2.25 -9.26
C ALA A 58 9.03 -1.30 -9.91
N LEU A 59 9.34 -0.77 -11.10
CA LEU A 59 8.42 0.10 -11.85
C LEU A 59 7.17 -0.65 -12.33
N LEU A 60 7.33 -1.87 -12.82
CA LEU A 60 6.21 -2.72 -13.24
C LEU A 60 5.27 -3.03 -12.06
N VAL A 61 5.82 -3.38 -10.90
CA VAL A 61 5.04 -3.62 -9.68
C VAL A 61 4.36 -2.34 -9.21
N ALA A 62 5.07 -1.20 -9.22
CA ALA A 62 4.49 0.10 -8.83
C ALA A 62 3.31 0.50 -9.73
N ALA A 63 3.35 0.19 -11.03
CA ALA A 63 2.27 0.48 -11.97
C ALA A 63 0.96 -0.30 -11.67
N LEU A 64 1.03 -1.39 -10.88
CA LEU A 64 -0.15 -2.15 -10.45
C LEU A 64 -0.90 -1.48 -9.28
N ALA A 65 -0.29 -0.52 -8.57
CA ALA A 65 -0.90 0.14 -7.43
C ALA A 65 -2.28 0.79 -7.74
N PRO A 66 -2.46 1.57 -8.82
CA PRO A 66 -3.78 2.10 -9.18
C PRO A 66 -4.78 1.01 -9.58
N LEU A 67 -4.34 -0.08 -10.21
CA LEU A 67 -5.21 -1.21 -10.57
C LEU A 67 -5.73 -1.92 -9.32
N GLY A 68 -4.86 -2.21 -8.35
CA GLY A 68 -5.27 -2.79 -7.06
C GLY A 68 -6.29 -1.93 -6.33
N ARG A 69 -6.17 -0.59 -6.39
CA ARG A 69 -7.17 0.33 -5.82
C ARG A 69 -8.49 0.31 -6.58
N ARG A 70 -8.47 0.15 -7.91
CA ARG A 70 -9.67 0.08 -8.74
C ARG A 70 -10.43 -1.22 -8.51
N PHE A 71 -9.76 -2.37 -8.52
CA PHE A 71 -10.39 -3.67 -8.31
C PHE A 71 -10.90 -3.86 -6.88
N ALA A 72 -10.22 -3.31 -5.88
CA ALA A 72 -10.70 -3.36 -4.49
C ALA A 72 -12.08 -2.71 -4.29
N ARG A 73 -12.46 -1.75 -5.15
CA ARG A 73 -13.81 -1.16 -5.12
C ARG A 73 -14.89 -2.07 -5.70
N THR A 74 -14.51 -3.02 -6.56
CA THR A 74 -15.44 -3.93 -7.24
C THR A 74 -15.79 -5.15 -6.37
N VAL A 75 -14.84 -5.63 -5.56
CA VAL A 75 -15.07 -6.76 -4.63
C VAL A 75 -15.54 -6.34 -3.24
N SER A 76 -15.46 -5.06 -2.89
CA SER A 76 -16.02 -4.55 -1.64
C SER A 76 -17.52 -4.34 -1.80
N ILE A 77 -18.28 -5.42 -1.72
CA ILE A 77 -19.74 -5.39 -1.57
C ILE A 77 -19.98 -4.98 -0.12
N THR A 78 -20.15 -3.69 0.13
CA THR A 78 -20.58 -3.14 1.43
C THR A 78 -21.61 -2.07 1.16
#